data_AF-A0A2T3KMI7-F1
#
_entry.id   AF-A0A2T3KMI7-F1
#
_cell.length_a   1.000
_cell.length_b   1.000
_cell.length_c   1.000
_cell.angle_alpha   90.00
_cell.angle_beta   90.00
_cell.angle_gamma   90.00
#
_symmetry.space_group_name_H-M   'P 1'
#
loop_
_entity.id
_entity.type
_entity.pdbx_description
1 polymer ?
#
loop_
_entity_poly.entity_id
_entity_poly.type
_entity_poly.pdbx_seq_one_letter_code
_entity_poly.pdbx_strand_id
1 'polypeptide(L)'
;MRVMFLISLLLFSSSSFAVYNYKTYPWTKGGYELVRYSKMNKHSIVRNARAVYPEYKRYQIVLRPLFDKYKVPPEVLTLAAIESGFKDSIKSHAGAKGLWQLMPKTARSLGLKVDVKNGIDERTDVLKSSDAAIRYIKWLAEDKFGGDYETAIIAYNSGIGNTTKSVIRAKSSNAWALIEGAYVPRESSLHLMKFLTYLSVFNYLDNKG
;
A
#
# COMPACT_ATOMS: atom_id res chain seq x y z
N MET A 1 40.84 27.88 -4.20
CA MET A 1 40.94 26.76 -3.23
C MET A 1 39.51 26.39 -2.84
N ARG A 2 38.96 25.18 -2.96
CA ARG A 2 39.47 23.83 -3.26
C ARG A 2 38.29 23.07 -3.91
N VAL A 3 38.44 22.56 -5.14
CA VAL A 3 38.84 21.19 -5.52
C VAL A 3 37.64 20.23 -5.65
N MET A 4 37.35 19.89 -6.91
CA MET A 4 36.66 18.67 -7.36
C MET A 4 37.39 17.43 -6.84
N PHE A 5 36.66 16.39 -6.41
CA PHE A 5 37.16 15.02 -6.48
C PHE A 5 36.10 14.07 -7.02
N LEU A 6 36.50 13.43 -8.12
CA LEU A 6 35.90 12.31 -8.82
C LEU A 6 36.72 11.06 -8.44
N ILE A 7 36.04 9.89 -8.38
CA ILE A 7 36.58 8.51 -8.55
C ILE A 7 37.30 7.96 -7.27
N SER A 8 36.95 6.79 -6.71
CA SER A 8 37.08 5.48 -7.36
C SER A 8 36.19 4.35 -6.81
N LEU A 9 35.91 3.42 -7.73
CA LEU A 9 35.26 2.11 -7.60
C LEU A 9 35.74 1.26 -6.41
N LEU A 10 34.77 0.65 -5.71
CA LEU A 10 34.89 -0.74 -5.27
C LEU A 10 33.61 -1.50 -5.67
N LEU A 11 33.83 -2.49 -6.53
CA LEU A 11 32.86 -3.44 -7.07
C LEU A 11 32.18 -4.22 -5.93
N PHE A 12 30.98 -3.81 -5.53
CA PHE A 12 30.09 -4.63 -4.72
C PHE A 12 28.67 -4.54 -5.30
N SER A 13 28.20 -5.68 -5.82
CA SER A 13 26.97 -5.89 -6.61
C SER A 13 25.88 -4.80 -6.48
N SER A 14 25.78 -3.95 -7.51
CA SER A 14 24.93 -2.76 -7.61
C SER A 14 23.42 -3.02 -7.79
N SER A 15 22.95 -4.25 -7.60
CA SER A 15 21.55 -4.65 -7.84
C SER A 15 20.66 -4.61 -6.61
N SER A 16 21.25 -4.51 -5.41
CA SER A 16 20.53 -4.60 -4.14
C SER A 16 20.45 -3.29 -3.35
N PHE A 17 21.36 -2.33 -3.57
CA PHE A 17 21.45 -1.14 -2.73
C PHE A 17 20.49 -0.02 -3.17
N ALA A 18 20.27 0.12 -4.48
CA ALA A 18 19.39 1.15 -5.02
C ALA A 18 17.88 0.88 -4.79
N VAL A 19 17.48 -0.36 -4.48
CA VAL A 19 16.10 -0.70 -4.07
C VAL A 19 15.75 -0.13 -2.69
N TYR A 20 16.77 0.19 -1.86
CA TYR A 20 16.62 0.50 -0.44
C TYR A 20 17.33 1.79 -0.03
N ASN A 21 17.42 2.79 -0.91
CA ASN A 21 17.92 4.10 -0.51
C ASN A 21 16.80 4.92 0.17
N TYR A 22 16.36 4.49 1.35
CA TYR A 22 15.37 5.18 2.18
C TYR A 22 15.93 6.47 2.86
N LYS A 23 17.12 6.93 2.46
CA LYS A 23 17.83 8.04 3.11
C LYS A 23 17.46 9.45 2.61
N THR A 24 16.51 9.58 1.67
CA THR A 24 16.26 10.89 1.01
C THR A 24 14.84 11.45 1.18
N TYR A 25 14.03 10.96 2.11
CA TYR A 25 12.78 11.64 2.47
C TYR A 25 13.00 12.58 3.66
N PRO A 26 12.71 13.89 3.52
CA PRO A 26 12.93 14.88 4.59
C PRO A 26 12.14 14.61 5.88
N TRP A 27 11.14 13.71 5.84
CA TRP A 27 10.29 13.29 6.96
C TRP A 27 10.47 11.83 7.39
N THR A 28 11.38 11.04 6.77
CA THR A 28 11.59 9.65 7.22
C THR A 28 12.45 9.58 8.47
N LYS A 29 11.80 9.68 9.64
CA LYS A 29 12.04 8.69 10.71
C LYS A 29 11.33 7.38 10.31
N GLY A 30 11.73 6.78 9.19
CA GLY A 30 11.25 5.45 8.77
C GLY A 30 11.84 4.42 9.73
N GLY A 31 11.19 4.29 10.90
CA GLY A 31 11.71 3.69 12.12
C GLY A 31 12.40 2.34 11.91
N TYR A 32 13.28 2.00 12.85
CA TYR A 32 14.01 0.73 12.93
C TYR A 32 13.20 -0.48 12.44
N GLU A 33 11.91 -0.51 12.73
CA GLU A 33 10.97 -1.56 12.30
C GLU A 33 10.80 -1.70 10.78
N LEU A 34 10.67 -0.62 10.00
CA LEU A 34 10.54 -0.73 8.53
C LEU A 34 11.81 -1.29 7.90
N VAL A 35 12.97 -0.81 8.36
CA VAL A 35 14.27 -1.29 7.89
C VAL A 35 14.46 -2.76 8.26
N ARG A 36 14.12 -3.13 9.50
CA ARG A 36 14.18 -4.50 10.00
C ARG A 36 13.25 -5.41 9.18
N TYR A 37 11.99 -5.01 9.00
CA TYR A 37 11.01 -5.73 8.19
C TYR A 37 11.51 -5.94 6.76
N SER A 38 11.99 -4.88 6.11
CA SER A 38 12.49 -4.91 4.74
C SER A 38 13.69 -5.86 4.60
N LYS A 39 14.63 -5.82 5.55
CA LYS A 39 15.81 -6.72 5.57
C LYS A 39 15.39 -8.17 5.74
N MET A 40 14.52 -8.46 6.71
CA MET A 40 14.07 -9.83 7.00
C MET A 40 13.25 -10.45 5.86
N ASN A 41 12.49 -9.63 5.13
CA ASN A 41 11.58 -10.09 4.07
C ASN A 41 12.11 -9.81 2.65
N LYS A 42 13.35 -9.36 2.50
CA LYS A 42 13.92 -8.87 1.23
C LYS A 42 13.68 -9.84 0.07
N HIS A 43 14.05 -11.11 0.24
CA HIS A 43 14.00 -12.08 -0.86
C HIS A 43 12.56 -12.35 -1.32
N SER A 44 11.63 -12.55 -0.39
CA SER A 44 10.22 -12.83 -0.73
C SER A 44 9.54 -11.60 -1.31
N ILE A 45 9.75 -10.41 -0.74
CA ILE A 45 9.15 -9.16 -1.23
C ILE A 45 9.68 -8.82 -2.62
N VAL A 46 10.99 -8.82 -2.84
CA VAL A 46 11.55 -8.49 -4.16
C VAL A 46 11.06 -9.46 -5.23
N ARG A 47 11.03 -10.77 -4.93
CA ARG A 47 10.51 -11.77 -5.85
C ARG A 47 9.04 -11.52 -6.17
N ASN A 48 8.20 -11.36 -5.15
CA ASN A 48 6.76 -11.23 -5.33
C ASN A 48 6.39 -9.89 -5.99
N ALA A 49 7.02 -8.78 -5.58
CA ALA A 49 6.80 -7.47 -6.18
C ALA A 49 7.22 -7.47 -7.66
N ARG A 50 8.39 -8.04 -8.01
CA ARG A 50 8.79 -8.19 -9.43
C ARG A 50 7.80 -9.02 -10.23
N ALA A 51 7.26 -10.08 -9.65
CA ALA A 51 6.31 -10.96 -10.32
C ALA A 51 5.00 -10.25 -10.69
N VAL A 52 4.55 -9.27 -9.89
CA VAL A 52 3.30 -8.52 -10.12
C VAL A 52 3.52 -7.13 -10.75
N TYR A 53 4.78 -6.77 -11.03
CA TYR A 53 5.12 -5.46 -11.56
C TYR A 53 4.56 -5.18 -12.97
N PRO A 54 4.56 -6.15 -13.92
CA PRO A 54 3.92 -5.95 -15.23
C PRO A 54 2.43 -5.57 -15.09
N GLU A 55 1.70 -6.24 -14.20
CA GLU A 55 0.30 -5.93 -13.90
C GLU A 55 0.16 -4.57 -13.23
N TYR A 56 1.05 -4.22 -12.29
CA TYR A 56 1.07 -2.87 -11.70
C TYR A 56 1.17 -1.79 -12.78
N LYS A 57 2.07 -1.92 -13.75
CA LYS A 57 2.18 -0.97 -14.88
C LYS A 57 0.93 -0.94 -15.76
N ARG A 58 0.36 -2.10 -16.07
CA ARG A 58 -0.89 -2.18 -16.83
C ARG A 58 -2.03 -1.47 -16.10
N TYR A 59 -2.23 -1.75 -14.82
CA TYR A 59 -3.31 -1.15 -14.03
C TYR A 59 -3.07 0.33 -13.71
N GLN A 60 -1.82 0.78 -13.61
CA GLN A 60 -1.51 2.22 -13.54
C GLN A 60 -2.11 2.94 -14.76
N ILE A 61 -1.94 2.41 -15.97
CA ILE A 61 -2.49 3.00 -17.19
C ILE A 61 -4.03 2.92 -17.19
N VAL A 62 -4.60 1.74 -16.92
CA VAL A 62 -6.05 1.51 -16.96
C VAL A 62 -6.80 2.36 -15.92
N LEU A 63 -6.24 2.53 -14.73
CA LEU A 63 -6.90 3.17 -13.60
C LEU A 63 -6.48 4.64 -13.41
N ARG A 64 -5.50 5.14 -14.18
CA ARG A 64 -5.06 6.54 -14.14
C ARG A 64 -6.23 7.54 -14.18
N PRO A 65 -7.25 7.39 -15.03
CA PRO A 65 -8.38 8.32 -15.04
C PRO A 65 -9.13 8.39 -13.70
N LEU A 66 -9.20 7.28 -12.94
CA LEU A 66 -9.83 7.27 -11.62
C LEU A 66 -8.96 7.97 -10.58
N PHE A 67 -7.65 7.72 -10.59
CA PHE A 67 -6.70 8.42 -9.71
C PHE A 67 -6.71 9.94 -9.96
N ASP A 68 -6.67 10.35 -11.22
CA ASP A 68 -6.72 11.75 -11.63
C ASP A 68 -8.06 12.40 -11.24
N LYS A 69 -9.18 11.72 -11.51
CA LYS A 69 -10.53 12.19 -11.15
C LYS A 69 -10.69 12.47 -9.67
N TYR A 70 -10.19 11.57 -8.81
CA TYR A 70 -10.32 11.71 -7.36
C TYR A 70 -9.14 12.41 -6.69
N LYS A 71 -8.13 12.81 -7.46
CA LYS A 71 -6.87 13.39 -6.98
C LYS A 71 -6.22 12.54 -5.90
N VAL A 72 -6.18 11.23 -6.14
CA VAL A 72 -5.56 10.25 -5.23
C VAL A 72 -4.21 9.83 -5.82
N PRO A 73 -3.13 9.77 -5.00
CA PRO A 73 -1.83 9.31 -5.48
C PRO A 73 -1.90 7.91 -6.11
N PRO A 74 -1.37 7.70 -7.33
CA PRO A 74 -1.44 6.41 -8.02
C PRO A 74 -0.69 5.28 -7.29
N GLU A 75 0.23 5.62 -6.38
CA GLU A 75 0.95 4.69 -5.50
C GLU A 75 0.01 3.83 -4.65
N VAL A 76 -1.21 4.32 -4.39
CA VAL A 76 -2.29 3.57 -3.73
C VAL A 76 -2.59 2.25 -4.44
N LEU A 77 -2.35 2.15 -5.74
CA LEU A 77 -2.49 0.90 -6.49
C LEU A 77 -1.64 -0.25 -5.93
N THR A 78 -0.58 0.07 -5.17
CA THR A 78 0.22 -0.92 -4.44
C THR A 78 -0.62 -1.75 -3.46
N LEU A 79 -1.75 -1.22 -2.96
CA LEU A 79 -2.72 -2.01 -2.18
C LEU A 79 -3.21 -3.22 -2.99
N ALA A 80 -3.64 -3.05 -4.24
CA ALA A 80 -4.09 -4.16 -5.08
C ALA A 80 -2.99 -5.22 -5.29
N ALA A 81 -1.72 -4.79 -5.36
CA ALA A 81 -0.58 -5.69 -5.45
C ALA A 81 -0.43 -6.55 -4.20
N ILE A 82 -0.52 -5.96 -3.00
CA ILE A 82 -0.32 -6.69 -1.74
C ILE A 82 -1.54 -7.49 -1.29
N GLU A 83 -2.75 -7.10 -1.72
CA GLU A 83 -4.03 -7.72 -1.37
C GLU A 83 -4.32 -8.95 -2.24
N SER A 84 -4.19 -8.84 -3.57
CA SER A 84 -4.58 -9.91 -4.49
C SER A 84 -3.48 -10.34 -5.45
N GLY A 85 -2.37 -9.59 -5.53
CA GLY A 85 -1.42 -9.74 -6.64
C GLY A 85 -2.10 -9.47 -7.98
N PHE A 86 -3.02 -8.51 -8.01
CA PHE A 86 -3.87 -8.16 -9.15
C PHE A 86 -4.83 -9.25 -9.65
N LYS A 87 -5.23 -10.18 -8.79
CA LYS A 87 -6.21 -11.22 -9.12
C LYS A 87 -7.61 -10.81 -8.70
N ASP A 88 -8.48 -10.58 -9.68
CA ASP A 88 -9.85 -10.03 -9.50
C ASP A 88 -10.90 -11.02 -8.99
N SER A 89 -10.59 -12.31 -8.96
CA SER A 89 -11.54 -13.37 -8.63
C SER A 89 -11.25 -14.09 -7.31
N ILE A 90 -10.11 -13.79 -6.66
CA ILE A 90 -9.73 -14.44 -5.39
C ILE A 90 -10.65 -13.98 -4.26
N LYS A 91 -11.06 -14.97 -3.44
CA LYS A 91 -11.77 -14.76 -2.17
C LYS A 91 -10.88 -15.19 -1.01
N SER A 92 -10.71 -14.34 -0.01
CA SER A 92 -10.03 -14.72 1.24
C SER A 92 -10.92 -15.62 2.12
N HIS A 93 -10.31 -16.26 3.12
CA HIS A 93 -11.04 -17.05 4.12
C HIS A 93 -12.06 -16.21 4.90
N ALA A 94 -11.76 -14.94 5.16
CA ALA A 94 -12.66 -14.00 5.82
C ALA A 94 -13.77 -13.46 4.90
N GLY A 95 -13.70 -13.74 3.59
CA GLY A 95 -14.72 -13.34 2.61
C GLY A 95 -14.42 -12.03 1.88
N ALA A 96 -13.24 -11.44 2.07
CA ALA A 96 -12.72 -10.39 1.19
C ALA A 96 -12.62 -10.91 -0.25
N LYS A 97 -12.88 -10.08 -1.26
CA LYS A 97 -12.86 -10.53 -2.66
C LYS A 97 -12.47 -9.41 -3.61
N GLY A 98 -11.96 -9.79 -4.77
CA GLY A 98 -11.68 -8.85 -5.85
C GLY A 98 -10.23 -8.36 -5.85
N LEU A 99 -9.95 -7.50 -6.82
CA LEU A 99 -8.64 -6.86 -7.00
C LEU A 99 -8.16 -6.17 -5.72
N TRP A 100 -9.10 -5.53 -5.01
CA TRP A 100 -8.89 -4.72 -3.83
C TRP A 100 -9.22 -5.44 -2.51
N GLN A 101 -9.60 -6.73 -2.57
CA GLN A 101 -10.01 -7.54 -1.41
C GLN A 101 -11.01 -6.81 -0.48
N LEU A 102 -12.09 -6.26 -1.06
CA LEU A 102 -13.10 -5.58 -0.26
C LEU A 102 -13.98 -6.59 0.51
N MET A 103 -14.21 -6.32 1.78
CA MET A 103 -15.19 -7.07 2.58
C MET A 103 -16.62 -6.79 2.06
N PRO A 104 -17.55 -7.76 2.12
CA PRO A 104 -18.90 -7.57 1.58
C PRO A 104 -19.64 -6.36 2.15
N LYS A 105 -19.52 -6.12 3.46
CA LYS A 105 -20.14 -4.97 4.14
C LYS A 105 -19.55 -3.65 3.64
N THR A 106 -18.22 -3.57 3.55
CA THR A 106 -17.50 -2.39 3.05
C THR A 106 -17.85 -2.10 1.60
N ALA A 107 -17.83 -3.12 0.74
CA ALA A 107 -18.21 -3.01 -0.66
C ALA A 107 -19.62 -2.42 -0.83
N ARG A 108 -20.61 -2.95 -0.08
CA ARG A 108 -21.98 -2.41 -0.10
C ARG A 108 -22.06 -0.96 0.36
N SER A 109 -21.33 -0.59 1.43
CA SER A 109 -21.28 0.81 1.88
C SER A 109 -20.64 1.76 0.88
N LEU A 110 -19.84 1.24 -0.06
CA LEU A 110 -19.21 2.02 -1.14
C LEU A 110 -20.05 2.06 -2.43
N GLY A 111 -21.25 1.46 -2.40
CA GLY A 111 -22.20 1.44 -3.52
C GLY A 111 -22.09 0.22 -4.44
N LEU A 112 -21.27 -0.79 -4.09
CA LEU A 112 -21.18 -2.02 -4.87
C LEU A 112 -22.33 -2.98 -4.56
N LYS A 113 -22.90 -3.59 -5.60
CA LYS A 113 -23.85 -4.69 -5.47
C LYS A 113 -23.10 -5.98 -5.13
N VAL A 114 -23.41 -6.53 -3.96
CA VAL A 114 -22.87 -7.81 -3.49
C VAL A 114 -24.04 -8.70 -3.08
N ASP A 115 -24.53 -9.45 -4.06
CA ASP A 115 -25.61 -10.42 -3.96
C ASP A 115 -25.16 -11.77 -4.52
N VAL A 116 -24.35 -12.46 -3.72
CA VAL A 116 -23.73 -13.73 -4.09
C VAL A 116 -24.76 -14.83 -4.36
N LYS A 117 -25.95 -14.75 -3.73
CA LYS A 117 -27.03 -15.72 -3.95
C LYS A 117 -27.58 -15.65 -5.37
N ASN A 118 -27.60 -14.44 -5.95
CA ASN A 118 -28.06 -14.18 -7.31
C ASN A 118 -26.89 -14.06 -8.32
N GLY A 119 -25.68 -14.47 -7.93
CA GLY A 119 -24.50 -14.45 -8.80
C GLY A 119 -23.89 -13.07 -9.05
N ILE A 120 -24.33 -12.03 -8.33
CA ILE A 120 -23.84 -10.65 -8.52
C ILE A 120 -22.79 -10.33 -7.45
N ASP A 121 -21.56 -10.05 -7.86
CA ASP A 121 -20.50 -9.63 -6.94
C ASP A 121 -19.58 -8.60 -7.60
N GLU A 122 -19.97 -7.32 -7.58
CA GLU A 122 -19.25 -6.22 -8.24
C GLU A 122 -17.87 -5.94 -7.62
N ARG A 123 -17.45 -6.68 -6.59
CA ARG A 123 -16.06 -6.66 -6.12
C ARG A 123 -15.10 -7.28 -7.12
N THR A 124 -15.58 -8.17 -7.99
CA THR A 124 -14.76 -8.76 -9.07
C THR A 124 -14.76 -7.91 -10.33
N ASP A 125 -15.61 -6.89 -10.42
CA ASP A 125 -15.57 -5.90 -11.50
C ASP A 125 -14.42 -4.93 -11.21
N VAL A 126 -13.37 -4.98 -12.04
CA VAL A 126 -12.15 -4.19 -11.88
C VAL A 126 -12.45 -2.68 -11.80
N LEU A 127 -13.30 -2.14 -12.67
CA LEU A 127 -13.52 -0.69 -12.72
C LEU A 127 -14.39 -0.23 -11.56
N LYS A 128 -15.49 -0.94 -11.27
CA LYS A 128 -16.37 -0.59 -10.14
C LYS A 128 -15.66 -0.74 -8.81
N SER A 129 -14.95 -1.85 -8.60
CA SER A 129 -14.22 -2.07 -7.35
C SER A 129 -13.06 -1.09 -7.17
N SER A 130 -12.38 -0.67 -8.25
CA SER A 130 -11.32 0.35 -8.19
C SER A 130 -11.87 1.73 -7.89
N ASP A 131 -12.97 2.14 -8.52
CA ASP A 131 -13.65 3.39 -8.18
C ASP A 131 -14.02 3.44 -6.69
N ALA A 132 -14.62 2.35 -6.18
CA ALA A 132 -14.98 2.21 -4.77
C ALA A 132 -13.75 2.26 -3.84
N ALA A 133 -12.70 1.50 -4.14
CA ALA A 133 -11.51 1.43 -3.29
C ALA A 133 -10.72 2.75 -3.27
N ILE A 134 -10.60 3.43 -4.41
CA ILE A 134 -9.92 4.73 -4.53
C ILE A 134 -10.69 5.81 -3.75
N ARG A 135 -12.02 5.85 -3.86
CA ARG A 135 -12.84 6.75 -3.03
C ARG A 135 -12.73 6.43 -1.54
N TYR A 136 -12.68 5.14 -1.19
CA TYR A 136 -12.59 4.72 0.20
C TYR A 136 -11.28 5.13 0.85
N ILE A 137 -10.14 4.90 0.19
CA ILE A 137 -8.84 5.29 0.75
C ILE A 137 -8.67 6.80 0.83
N LYS A 138 -9.21 7.55 -0.16
CA LYS A 138 -9.28 9.01 -0.09
C LYS A 138 -10.03 9.46 1.15
N TRP A 139 -11.22 8.91 1.37
CA TRP A 139 -12.04 9.24 2.52
C TRP A 139 -11.38 8.88 3.85
N LEU A 140 -10.71 7.73 3.92
CA LEU A 140 -9.92 7.36 5.09
C LEU A 140 -8.80 8.39 5.34
N ALA A 141 -8.03 8.73 4.32
CA ALA A 141 -6.92 9.67 4.46
C ALA A 141 -7.40 11.08 4.79
N GLU A 142 -8.19 11.68 3.91
CA GLU A 142 -8.55 13.10 3.95
C GLU A 142 -9.60 13.41 5.02
N ASP A 143 -10.71 12.64 5.07
CA ASP A 143 -11.83 12.94 5.97
C ASP A 143 -11.66 12.34 7.37
N LYS A 144 -10.87 11.26 7.52
CA LYS A 144 -10.75 10.53 8.80
C LYS A 144 -9.43 10.69 9.51
N PHE A 145 -8.33 10.77 8.78
CA PHE A 145 -6.99 10.81 9.39
C PHE A 145 -6.20 12.05 9.01
N GLY A 146 -6.87 13.12 8.60
CA GLY A 146 -6.26 14.46 8.43
C GLY A 146 -5.20 14.51 7.33
N GLY A 147 -5.37 13.72 6.27
CA GLY A 147 -4.41 13.59 5.16
C GLY A 147 -3.34 12.52 5.37
N ASP A 148 -3.35 11.76 6.47
CA ASP A 148 -2.39 10.68 6.69
C ASP A 148 -2.80 9.40 5.93
N TYR A 149 -2.20 9.22 4.75
CA TYR A 149 -2.39 8.03 3.92
C TYR A 149 -1.80 6.75 4.54
N GLU A 150 -0.77 6.83 5.37
CA GLU A 150 -0.20 5.65 6.02
C GLU A 150 -1.17 5.11 7.07
N THR A 151 -1.82 6.00 7.83
CA THR A 151 -2.89 5.62 8.75
C THR A 151 -4.13 5.14 8.00
N ALA A 152 -4.43 5.72 6.84
CA ALA A 152 -5.49 5.23 5.96
C ALA A 152 -5.22 3.78 5.49
N ILE A 153 -3.97 3.44 5.14
CA ILE A 153 -3.58 2.07 4.78
C ILE A 153 -3.74 1.11 5.95
N ILE A 154 -3.34 1.52 7.16
CA ILE A 154 -3.59 0.75 8.39
C ILE A 154 -5.11 0.53 8.60
N ALA A 155 -5.93 1.56 8.38
CA ALA A 155 -7.39 1.48 8.51
C ALA A 155 -8.05 0.64 7.41
N TYR A 156 -7.46 0.58 6.22
CA TYR A 156 -7.92 -0.26 5.13
C TYR A 156 -7.83 -1.74 5.52
N ASN A 157 -6.71 -2.16 6.14
CA ASN A 157 -6.51 -3.53 6.63
C ASN A 157 -7.27 -3.82 7.93
N SER A 158 -7.11 -2.98 8.95
CA SER A 158 -7.64 -3.25 10.30
C SER A 158 -9.11 -2.87 10.48
N GLY A 159 -9.67 -2.11 9.53
CA GLY A 159 -10.98 -1.48 9.63
C GLY A 159 -10.94 -0.13 10.37
N ILE A 160 -11.72 0.83 9.87
CA ILE A 160 -11.79 2.20 10.41
C ILE A 160 -12.10 2.25 11.90
N GLY A 161 -13.01 1.40 12.39
CA GLY A 161 -13.40 1.41 13.80
C GLY A 161 -12.24 1.03 14.74
N ASN A 162 -11.41 0.08 14.32
CA ASN A 162 -10.24 -0.33 15.10
C ASN A 162 -9.16 0.75 15.05
N THR A 163 -8.87 1.30 13.87
CA THR A 163 -7.87 2.37 13.74
C THR A 163 -8.29 3.62 14.50
N THR A 164 -9.57 4.00 14.47
CA THR A 164 -10.09 5.15 15.24
C THR A 164 -9.85 4.97 16.74
N LYS A 165 -10.12 3.77 17.28
CA LYS A 165 -9.81 3.45 18.69
C LYS A 165 -8.31 3.52 18.98
N SER A 166 -7.47 3.11 18.04
CA SER A 166 -6.01 3.21 18.17
C SER A 166 -5.54 4.67 18.20
N VAL A 167 -6.06 5.51 17.30
CA VAL A 167 -5.77 6.95 17.24
C VAL A 167 -6.16 7.65 18.55
N ILE A 168 -7.35 7.35 19.09
CA ILE A 168 -7.81 7.92 20.36
C ILE A 168 -6.88 7.51 21.51
N ARG A 169 -6.49 6.23 21.60
CA ARG A 169 -5.58 5.73 22.65
C ARG A 169 -4.17 6.31 22.53
N ALA A 170 -3.68 6.46 21.30
CA ALA A 170 -2.36 7.00 21.01
C ALA A 170 -2.29 8.54 21.13
N LYS A 171 -3.46 9.21 21.14
CA LYS A 171 -3.58 10.68 21.02
C LYS A 171 -2.82 11.21 19.79
N SER A 172 -2.79 10.43 18.72
CA SER A 172 -2.07 10.76 17.50
C SER A 172 -2.70 10.01 16.31
N SER A 173 -2.87 10.70 15.19
CA SER A 173 -3.27 10.10 13.92
C SER A 173 -2.08 9.63 13.09
N ASN A 174 -0.84 9.82 13.56
CA ASN A 174 0.36 9.43 12.84
C ASN A 174 0.58 7.91 12.88
N ALA A 175 0.71 7.28 11.72
CA ALA A 175 0.86 5.83 11.59
C ALA A 175 2.01 5.25 12.43
N TRP A 176 3.16 5.92 12.46
CA TRP A 176 4.33 5.46 13.20
C TRP A 176 4.15 5.58 14.71
N ALA A 177 3.50 6.62 15.20
CA ALA A 177 3.12 6.70 16.61
C ALA A 177 2.18 5.54 17.01
N LEU A 178 1.26 5.13 16.11
CA LEU A 178 0.40 3.97 16.35
C LEU A 178 1.20 2.65 16.41
N ILE A 179 2.19 2.50 15.52
CA ILE A 179 3.03 1.30 15.44
C ILE A 179 3.99 1.21 16.62
N GLU A 180 4.73 2.28 16.92
CA GLU A 180 5.71 2.33 18.01
C GLU A 180 5.06 2.15 19.38
N GLY A 181 3.87 2.73 19.57
CA GLY A 181 3.08 2.56 20.79
C GLY A 181 2.30 1.25 20.86
N ALA A 182 2.45 0.34 19.89
CA ALA A 182 1.73 -0.93 19.79
C ALA A 182 0.19 -0.77 19.89
N TYR A 183 -0.34 0.36 19.39
CA TYR A 183 -1.78 0.65 19.42
C TYR A 183 -2.54 -0.08 18.31
N VAL A 184 -1.86 -0.51 17.26
CA VAL A 184 -2.46 -1.26 16.13
C VAL A 184 -2.04 -2.73 16.16
N PRO A 185 -2.88 -3.66 15.65
CA PRO A 185 -2.51 -5.06 15.53
C PRO A 185 -1.21 -5.24 14.74
N ARG A 186 -0.39 -6.22 15.14
CA ARG A 186 0.87 -6.51 14.44
C ARG A 186 0.66 -6.77 12.95
N GLU A 187 -0.40 -7.46 12.57
CA GLU A 187 -0.75 -7.71 11.17
C GLU A 187 -0.87 -6.40 10.38
N SER A 188 -1.54 -5.39 10.94
CA SER A 188 -1.77 -4.10 10.30
C SER A 188 -0.49 -3.25 10.22
N SER A 189 0.38 -3.33 11.23
CA SER A 189 1.73 -2.73 11.15
C SER A 189 2.53 -3.36 10.01
N LEU A 190 2.52 -4.70 9.91
CA LEU A 190 3.22 -5.43 8.86
C LEU A 190 2.61 -5.18 7.48
N HIS A 191 1.30 -4.93 7.39
CA HIS A 191 0.62 -4.57 6.15
C HIS A 191 1.11 -3.24 5.59
N LEU A 192 1.20 -2.19 6.42
CA LEU A 192 1.79 -0.92 6.01
C LEU A 192 3.27 -1.09 5.60
N MET A 193 4.07 -1.84 6.36
CA MET A 193 5.48 -2.07 6.00
C MET A 193 5.61 -2.84 4.68
N LYS A 194 4.73 -3.82 4.43
CA LYS A 194 4.64 -4.53 3.14
C LYS A 194 4.32 -3.57 2.00
N PHE A 195 3.33 -2.71 2.18
CA PHE A 195 2.95 -1.69 1.21
C PHE A 195 4.15 -0.81 0.84
N LEU A 196 4.80 -0.20 1.85
CA LEU A 196 5.94 0.70 1.65
C LEU A 196 7.13 0.00 0.98
N THR A 197 7.36 -1.27 1.31
CA THR A 197 8.45 -2.04 0.70
C THR A 197 8.14 -2.41 -0.76
N TYR A 198 6.89 -2.77 -1.09
CA TYR A 198 6.47 -3.00 -2.48
C TYR A 198 6.61 -1.71 -3.30
N LEU A 199 6.15 -0.58 -2.76
CA LEU A 199 6.27 0.73 -3.40
C LEU A 199 7.73 1.09 -3.69
N SER A 200 8.65 0.86 -2.73
CA SER A 200 10.08 1.06 -2.93
C SER A 200 10.65 0.20 -4.07
N VAL A 201 10.20 -1.06 -4.19
CA VAL A 201 10.62 -1.95 -5.29
C VAL A 201 10.06 -1.46 -6.63
N PHE A 202 8.79 -1.06 -6.69
CA PHE A 202 8.18 -0.52 -7.92
C PHE A 202 8.89 0.75 -8.38
N ASN A 203 9.14 1.70 -7.48
CA ASN A 203 9.88 2.92 -7.80
C ASN A 203 11.29 2.61 -8.32
N TYR A 204 11.98 1.63 -7.74
CA TYR A 204 13.28 1.20 -8.26
C TYR A 204 13.17 0.61 -9.67
N LEU A 205 12.14 -0.18 -9.96
CA LEU A 205 11.93 -0.76 -11.29
C LEU A 205 11.55 0.30 -12.33
N ASP A 206 10.80 1.34 -11.94
CA ASP A 206 10.46 2.47 -12.80
C ASP A 206 11.72 3.27 -13.20
N ASN A 207 12.69 3.42 -12.30
CA ASN A 207 13.93 4.19 -12.54
C ASN A 207 15.05 3.38 -13.20
N LYS A 208 14.85 2.09 -13.47
CA LYS A 208 15.82 1.23 -14.16
C LYS A 208 15.47 0.95 -15.63
N GLY A 209 14.32 1.44 -16.08
CA GLY A 209 13.88 1.41 -17.48
C GLY A 209 14.58 2.46 -18.32
#